data_AF-A0A1X2Z294-F1
#
_entry.id   AF-A0A1X2Z294-F1
#
_cell.length_a   1.000
_cell.length_b   1.000
_cell.length_c   1.000
_cell.angle_alpha   90.00
_cell.angle_beta   90.00
_cell.angle_gamma   90.00
#
_symmetry.space_group_name_H-M   'P 1'
#
loop_
_entity.id
_entity.type
_entity.pdbx_description
1 polymer ?
#
loop_
_entity_poly.entity_id
_entity_poly.type
_entity_poly.pdbx_seq_one_letter_code
_entity_poly.pdbx_strand_id
1 'polypeptide(L)' 'MSRKGNCLDNAATEQVFGHLKDEFYRGREFDSYIVHWNTRRRQLRLEGHTPEEFRSMSLAV' A
#
# COMPACT_ATOMS: atom_id res chain seq x y z
N MET A 1 -6.50 11.15 15.21
CA MET A 1 -5.77 9.89 14.96
C MET A 1 -6.41 8.82 15.81
N SER A 2 -6.76 7.67 15.21
CA SER A 2 -7.45 6.58 15.90
C SER A 2 -6.61 6.10 17.08
N ARG A 3 -7.22 5.98 18.25
CA ARG A 3 -6.53 5.46 19.44
C ARG A 3 -6.46 3.95 19.28
N LYS A 4 -5.28 3.45 18.92
CA LYS A 4 -4.90 2.03 18.75
C LYS A 4 -5.27 1.45 17.37
N GLY A 5 -4.25 1.09 16.60
CA GLY A 5 -4.32 0.49 15.25
C GLY A 5 -4.87 -0.95 15.24
N ASN A 6 -6.06 -1.15 15.81
CA ASN A 6 -6.78 -2.44 15.84
C ASN A 6 -7.95 -2.49 14.84
N CYS A 7 -8.25 -1.40 14.15
CA CYS A 7 -9.22 -1.44 13.05
C CYS A 7 -8.49 -1.89 11.78
N LEU A 8 -8.95 -2.98 11.17
CA LEU A 8 -8.33 -3.56 9.96
C LEU A 8 -8.22 -2.53 8.83
N ASP A 9 -9.28 -1.73 8.63
CA ASP A 9 -9.30 -0.67 7.61
C ASP A 9 -8.32 0.45 7.92
N ASN A 10 -8.21 0.79 9.21
CA ASN A 10 -7.29 1.82 9.69
C ASN A 10 -5.84 1.37 9.52
N ALA A 11 -5.53 0.09 9.78
CA ALA A 11 -4.17 -0.43 9.64
C ALA A 11 -3.68 -0.43 8.18
N ALA A 12 -4.53 -0.81 7.23
CA ALA A 12 -4.19 -0.78 5.80
C ALA A 12 -3.98 0.67 5.32
N THR A 13 -4.88 1.56 5.73
CA THR A 13 -4.84 2.98 5.37
C THR A 13 -3.62 3.69 5.99
N GLU A 14 -3.33 3.45 7.26
CA GLU A 14 -2.15 3.98 7.96
C GLU A 14 -0.84 3.53 7.31
N GLN A 15 -0.76 2.28 6.84
CA GLN A 15 0.41 1.77 6.15
C GLN A 15 0.68 2.54 4.84
N VAL A 16 -0.36 2.74 4.01
CA VAL A 16 -0.25 3.50 2.76
C VAL A 16 0.19 4.93 3.05
N PHE A 17 -0.50 5.62 3.99
CA PHE A 17 -0.18 7.00 4.32
C PHE A 17 1.18 7.19 4.99
N GLY A 18 1.67 6.20 5.74
CA GLY A 18 3.01 6.21 6.31
C GLY A 18 4.07 6.27 5.22
N HIS A 19 4.02 5.32 4.27
CA HIS A 19 4.99 5.29 3.19
C HIS A 19 4.83 6.44 2.19
N LEU A 20 3.60 6.88 1.95
CA LEU A 20 3.34 8.04 1.10
C LEU A 20 4.06 9.28 1.63
N LYS A 21 3.96 9.56 2.93
CA LYS A 21 4.66 10.69 3.56
C LYS A 21 6.17 10.60 3.37
N ASP A 22 6.77 9.44 3.65
CA ASP A 22 8.22 9.23 3.48
C ASP A 22 8.68 9.54 2.05
N GLU A 23 7.86 9.18 1.06
CA GLU A 23 8.21 9.31 -0.35
C GLU A 23 8.00 10.75 -0.85
N PHE A 24 7.01 11.47 -0.32
CA PHE A 24 6.90 12.92 -0.49
C PHE A 24 8.10 13.66 0.12
N TYR A 25 8.57 13.26 1.31
CA TYR A 25 9.78 13.83 1.89
C TYR A 25 11.03 13.59 1.03
N ARG A 26 11.03 12.52 0.21
CA ARG A 26 12.09 12.22 -0.76
C ARG A 26 11.88 12.90 -2.12
N GLY A 27 10.88 13.77 -2.25
CA GLY A 27 10.58 14.53 -3.46
C GLY A 27 9.96 13.71 -4.59
N ARG A 28 9.38 12.53 -4.29
CA ARG A 28 8.63 11.77 -5.31
C ARG A 28 7.26 12.40 -5.55
N GLU A 29 6.86 12.42 -6.82
CA GLU A 29 5.52 12.88 -7.20
C GLU A 29 4.46 11.84 -6.84
N PHE A 30 3.29 12.32 -6.39
CA PHE A 30 2.18 11.49 -5.93
C PHE A 30 1.82 10.38 -6.93
N ASP A 31 1.53 10.76 -8.18
CA ASP A 31 1.06 9.81 -9.19
C ASP A 31 2.10 8.73 -9.51
N SER A 32 3.37 9.12 -9.61
CA SER A 32 4.48 8.19 -9.81
C SER A 32 4.58 7.16 -8.69
N TYR A 33 4.35 7.60 -7.45
CA TYR A 33 4.39 6.75 -6.28
C TYR A 33 3.19 5.81 -6.21
N ILE A 34 1.99 6.27 -6.56
CA ILE A 34 0.79 5.43 -6.62
C ILE A 34 0.97 4.30 -7.65
N VAL A 35 1.53 4.59 -8.82
CA VAL A 35 1.85 3.54 -9.81
C VAL A 35 2.86 2.56 -9.25
N HIS A 36 3.94 3.04 -8.61
CA HIS A 36 4.94 2.19 -7.98
C HIS A 36 4.34 1.30 -6.88
N TRP A 37 3.49 1.87 -6.02
CA TRP A 37 2.82 1.15 -4.94
C TRP A 37 1.98 -0.02 -5.46
N ASN A 38 1.18 0.21 -6.51
CA ASN A 38 0.25 -0.79 -7.02
C ASN A 38 0.92 -1.88 -7.87
N THR A 39 1.98 -1.54 -8.60
CA THR A 39 2.54 -2.42 -9.66
C THR A 39 3.95 -2.93 -9.38
N ARG A 40 4.69 -2.34 -8.45
CA ARG A 40 6.11 -2.68 -8.18
C ARG A 40 6.39 -3.05 -6.74
N ARG A 41 5.65 -2.49 -5.78
CA ARG A 41 5.90 -2.73 -4.35
C ARG A 41 5.30 -4.07 -3.90
N ARG A 42 6.15 -5.08 -3.74
CA ARG A 42 5.78 -6.37 -3.13
C ARG A 42 5.55 -6.20 -1.63
N GLN A 43 4.52 -6.86 -1.10
CA GLN A 43 4.15 -6.77 0.31
C GLN A 43 4.11 -8.14 0.96
N LEU A 44 4.76 -8.32 2.11
CA LEU A 44 4.77 -9.59 2.84
C LEU A 44 3.36 -10.03 3.26
N ARG A 45 2.47 -9.07 3.58
CA ARG A 45 1.06 -9.33 3.91
C ARG A 45 0.23 -9.81 2.72
N LEU A 46 0.73 -9.62 1.51
CA LEU A 46 0.13 -10.09 0.25
C LEU A 46 0.93 -11.26 -0.31
N GLU A 47 1.56 -12.06 0.55
CA GLU A 47 2.37 -13.24 0.14
C GLU A 47 3.50 -12.89 -0.84
N GLY A 48 4.03 -11.67 -0.76
CA GLY A 48 5.07 -11.19 -1.65
C GLY A 48 4.56 -10.69 -2.99
N HIS A 49 3.25 -10.59 -3.20
CA HIS A 49 2.64 -9.96 -4.38
C HIS A 49 2.51 -8.44 -4.22
N THR A 50 2.38 -7.77 -5.36
CA THR A 50 1.92 -6.38 -5.44
C THR A 50 0.40 -6.31 -5.25
N PRO A 51 -0.16 -5.14 -4.88
CA PRO A 51 -1.60 -4.97 -4.77
C PRO A 51 -2.38 -5.39 -6.03
N GLU A 52 -1.86 -5.09 -7.22
CA GLU A 52 -2.49 -5.44 -8.48
C GLU A 52 -2.43 -6.94 -8.78
N GLU A 53 -1.29 -7.59 -8.56
CA GLU A 53 -1.15 -9.05 -8.68
C GLU A 53 -2.11 -9.77 -7.72
N PHE A 54 -2.16 -9.36 -6.45
CA PHE A 54 -3.03 -9.96 -5.44
C PHE A 54 -4.51 -9.81 -5.78
N ARG A 55 -4.92 -8.64 -6.30
CA ARG A 55 -6.29 -8.40 -6.77
C ARG A 55 -6.63 -9.30 -7.96
N SER A 56 -5.69 -9.46 -8.90
CA SER A 56 -5.90 -10.28 -10.10
C SER A 56 -6.05 -11.76 -9.74
N MET A 57 -5.28 -12.26 -8.78
CA MET A 57 -5.43 -13.62 -8.25
C MET A 57 -6.80 -13.84 -7.58
N SER A 58 -7.29 -12.85 -6.84
CA SER A 58 -8.60 -12.90 -6.18
C SER A 58 -9.77 -12.93 -7.16
N LEU A 59 -9.60 -12.36 -8.36
CA LEU A 59 -10.61 -12.31 -9.41
C LEU A 59 -10.58 -13.55 -10.34
N ALA A 60 -9.52 -14.36 -10.25
CA ALA A 60 -9.36 -15.58 -11.03
C ALA A 60 -9.99 -16.82 -10.36
N VAL A 61 -10.60 -16.63 -9.19
CA VAL A 61 -11.39 -17.61 -8.41
C VAL A 61 -12.87 -17.34 -8.60
#